data_AF-A0A8J9ZZW2-F1
#
_entry.id   AF-A0A8J9ZZW2-F1
#
_cell.length_a   1.000
_cell.length_b   1.000
_cell.length_c   1.000
_cell.angle_alpha   90.00
_cell.angle_beta   90.00
_cell.angle_gamma   90.00
#
_symmetry.space_group_name_H-M   'P 1'
#
loop_
_entity.id
_entity.type
_entity.pdbx_description
1 polymer ?
#
loop_
_entity_poly.entity_id
_entity_poly.type
_entity_poly.pdbx_seq_one_letter_code
_entity_poly.pdbx_strand_id
1 'polypeptide(L)'
;MPGARLNKKLLLCGFFVATFSVFGWLRLLFLINSYEFKPRRHAPEAMRLFSTAVPNQAGWYRQHCFGNTKENFTIGKLEDLLEGWHSAQHPGCRELHRIFDDLFLVTRKSGQVVIPDTFQTKVLKWLGNNYDLLKDVKLQFVTTVFNLITHESSVFNPIRSKRPGVATADKDVTNYVDELAKETENECDFCAYQFKTAEDTFGRIESTHSATAANTFKYDSFHAIILFKTHHPTAFTEEQFMDFTSTAMKWFMKCYDTDKQYRYPHLMWDSLPKASASQVHPHAQASLSAARHYGLMEHIHLSAEHYADQHDGNNYFSHLLQVHNALGLTTFLGNASAMAYLTPKKDHEVFIMSRTSGEDFFRLIYYTIRTFIDDLKLPAFSMAMFLPRLEPFSAPTSDDIPAVARIITRGPPDNPRNDISAMELFAASNVNVDPFAVIKHIKNTISRNKKKVQPSPHGDDVLINHKKEEVLQATPEKPGIKQDSKDVENQVQEAL
;
A
#
# COMPACT_ATOMS: atom_id res chain seq x y z
N MET A 1 -67.56 37.63 39.40
CA MET A 1 -66.46 36.64 39.48
C MET A 1 -65.14 37.41 39.48
N PRO A 2 -64.31 37.33 40.53
CA PRO A 2 -63.08 38.11 40.61
C PRO A 2 -62.04 37.55 39.64
N GLY A 3 -61.50 38.44 38.81
CA GLY A 3 -60.60 38.13 37.70
C GLY A 3 -59.27 37.53 38.16
N ALA A 4 -58.91 36.42 37.52
CA ALA A 4 -57.63 35.77 37.68
C ALA A 4 -56.50 36.72 37.26
N ARG A 5 -55.74 37.25 38.23
CA ARG A 5 -54.47 37.92 37.97
C ARG A 5 -53.47 36.88 37.52
N LEU A 6 -53.27 36.80 36.20
CA LEU A 6 -52.29 35.94 35.57
C LEU A 6 -50.88 36.31 36.11
N ASN A 7 -50.25 35.37 36.79
CA ASN A 7 -48.98 35.61 37.48
C ASN A 7 -47.85 35.78 36.44
N LYS A 8 -47.39 37.02 36.24
CA LYS A 8 -46.37 37.38 35.25
C LYS A 8 -45.08 36.54 35.36
N LYS A 9 -44.74 36.07 36.57
CA LYS A 9 -43.58 35.17 36.78
C LYS A 9 -43.79 33.78 36.16
N LEU A 10 -45.02 33.27 36.20
CA LEU A 10 -45.38 31.96 35.63
C LEU A 10 -45.36 32.00 34.10
N LEU A 11 -45.81 33.11 33.51
CA LEU A 11 -45.70 33.40 32.08
C LEU A 11 -44.24 33.48 31.62
N LEU A 12 -43.38 34.13 32.40
CA LEU A 12 -41.95 34.25 32.08
C LEU A 12 -41.26 32.87 32.12
N CYS A 13 -41.52 32.07 33.17
CA CYS A 13 -41.02 30.69 33.24
C CYS A 13 -41.53 29.82 32.09
N GLY A 14 -42.83 29.91 31.75
CA GLY A 14 -43.41 29.19 30.62
C GLY A 14 -42.76 29.56 29.30
N PHE A 15 -42.44 30.85 29.09
CA PHE A 15 -41.73 31.32 27.92
C PHE A 15 -40.33 30.71 27.80
N PHE A 16 -39.54 30.71 28.88
CA PHE A 16 -38.20 30.10 28.89
C PHE A 16 -38.24 28.59 28.65
N VAL A 17 -39.15 27.85 29.30
CA VAL A 17 -39.28 26.41 29.09
C VAL A 17 -39.66 26.09 27.65
N ALA A 18 -40.58 26.85 27.06
CA ALA A 18 -40.96 26.72 25.66
C ALA A 18 -39.78 27.02 24.71
N THR A 19 -39.00 28.09 24.97
CA THR A 19 -37.85 28.44 24.12
C THR A 19 -36.75 27.39 24.19
N PHE A 20 -36.40 26.89 25.38
CA PHE A 20 -35.41 25.81 25.53
C PHE A 20 -35.88 24.51 24.86
N SER A 21 -37.18 24.20 24.94
CA SER A 21 -37.74 23.02 24.29
C SER A 21 -37.69 23.13 22.77
N VAL A 22 -38.10 24.28 22.22
CA VAL A 22 -38.02 24.56 20.77
C VAL A 22 -36.57 24.54 20.29
N PHE A 23 -35.64 25.12 21.04
CA PHE A 23 -34.21 25.09 20.71
C PHE A 23 -33.64 23.67 20.75
N GLY A 24 -34.04 22.85 21.74
CA GLY A 24 -33.67 21.44 21.82
C GLY A 24 -34.19 20.63 20.63
N TRP A 25 -35.45 20.82 20.24
CA TRP A 25 -36.04 20.16 19.07
C TRP A 25 -35.43 20.62 17.76
N LEU A 26 -35.14 21.92 17.60
CA LEU A 26 -34.43 22.43 16.42
C LEU A 26 -33.03 21.85 16.33
N ARG A 27 -32.28 21.78 17.45
CA ARG A 27 -30.94 21.17 17.48
C ARG A 27 -31.00 19.68 17.15
N LEU A 28 -32.01 18.95 17.63
CA LEU A 28 -32.23 17.55 17.29
C LEU A 28 -32.58 17.39 15.80
N LEU A 29 -33.43 18.25 15.24
CA LEU A 29 -33.75 18.28 13.81
C LEU A 29 -32.52 18.59 12.95
N PHE A 30 -31.69 19.55 13.36
CA PHE A 30 -30.42 19.83 12.69
C PHE A 30 -29.46 18.65 12.80
N LEU A 31 -29.36 17.99 13.96
CA LEU A 31 -28.56 16.77 14.12
C LEU A 31 -29.06 15.65 13.19
N ILE A 32 -30.36 15.38 13.16
CA ILE A 32 -30.97 14.34 12.30
C ILE A 32 -30.78 14.66 10.81
N ASN A 33 -30.90 15.93 10.40
CA ASN A 33 -30.70 16.35 9.01
C ASN A 33 -29.23 16.53 8.62
N SER A 34 -28.33 16.71 9.59
CA SER A 34 -26.87 16.78 9.35
C SER A 34 -26.22 15.40 9.23
N TYR A 35 -26.86 14.37 9.76
CA TYR A 35 -26.56 12.99 9.38
C TYR A 35 -27.08 12.80 7.95
N GLU A 36 -26.19 12.47 7.01
CA GLU A 36 -26.55 12.12 5.64
C GLU A 36 -27.51 10.92 5.62
N PHE A 37 -28.80 11.16 5.75
CA PHE A 37 -29.85 10.26 5.27
C PHE A 37 -29.98 10.44 3.76
N LYS A 38 -28.88 10.29 3.02
CA LYS A 38 -29.05 9.78 1.66
C LYS A 38 -29.72 8.41 1.86
N PRO A 39 -30.82 8.11 1.15
CA PRO A 39 -31.32 6.74 1.14
C PRO A 39 -30.11 5.88 0.81
N ARG A 40 -29.81 4.87 1.64
CA ARG A 40 -28.95 3.77 1.21
C ARG A 40 -29.55 3.34 -0.12
N ARG A 41 -28.90 3.72 -1.22
CA ARG A 41 -29.20 3.15 -2.54
C ARG A 41 -29.26 1.66 -2.30
N HIS A 42 -30.29 0.99 -2.86
CA HIS A 42 -30.53 -0.45 -2.75
C HIS A 42 -29.26 -1.18 -2.33
N ALA A 43 -29.26 -1.88 -1.19
CA ALA A 43 -28.11 -2.62 -0.71
C ALA A 43 -27.48 -3.31 -1.93
N PRO A 44 -26.30 -2.85 -2.39
CA PRO A 44 -25.67 -3.46 -3.54
C PRO A 44 -25.53 -4.94 -3.21
N GLU A 45 -25.46 -5.81 -4.23
CA GLU A 45 -24.75 -7.05 -3.97
C GLU A 45 -23.42 -6.66 -3.34
N ALA A 46 -23.23 -7.01 -2.06
CA ALA A 46 -22.15 -6.47 -1.25
C ALA A 46 -20.85 -6.64 -2.04
N MET A 47 -20.09 -5.54 -2.20
CA MET A 47 -18.84 -5.58 -2.96
C MET A 47 -18.04 -6.80 -2.54
N ARG A 48 -17.64 -7.62 -3.52
CA ARG A 48 -16.79 -8.77 -3.28
C ARG A 48 -15.53 -8.30 -2.55
N LEU A 49 -15.07 -9.09 -1.60
CA LEU A 49 -13.87 -8.74 -0.86
C LEU A 49 -12.66 -8.70 -1.79
N PHE A 50 -11.73 -7.78 -1.50
CA PHE A 50 -10.45 -7.73 -2.21
C PHE A 50 -9.73 -9.08 -2.12
N SER A 51 -9.18 -9.51 -3.26
CA SER A 51 -8.41 -10.75 -3.37
C SER A 51 -7.14 -10.51 -4.17
N THR A 52 -6.03 -11.03 -3.67
CA THR A 52 -4.76 -11.07 -4.40
C THR A 52 -4.68 -12.24 -5.39
N ALA A 53 -5.68 -13.12 -5.42
CA ALA A 53 -5.73 -14.22 -6.35
C ALA A 53 -5.89 -13.72 -7.79
N VAL A 54 -5.04 -14.22 -8.68
CA VAL A 54 -5.11 -13.96 -10.12
C VAL A 54 -5.41 -15.25 -10.86
N PRO A 55 -6.30 -15.25 -11.89
CA PRO A 55 -6.67 -16.47 -12.59
C PRO A 55 -5.48 -17.14 -13.29
N ASN A 56 -4.58 -16.35 -13.85
CA ASN A 56 -3.37 -16.82 -14.53
C ASN A 56 -2.17 -15.94 -14.17
N GLN A 57 -0.96 -16.48 -14.33
CA GLN A 57 0.27 -15.72 -14.16
C GLN A 57 0.57 -14.86 -15.41
N ALA A 58 1.33 -13.78 -15.26
CA ALA A 58 1.72 -12.89 -16.36
C ALA A 58 2.28 -13.60 -17.60
N GLY A 59 3.06 -14.68 -17.41
CA GLY A 59 3.62 -15.46 -18.51
C GLY A 59 2.57 -16.14 -19.39
N TRP A 60 1.45 -16.56 -18.79
CA TRP A 60 0.34 -17.16 -19.53
C TRP A 60 -0.34 -16.12 -20.42
N TYR A 61 -0.62 -14.91 -19.89
CA TYR A 61 -1.20 -13.83 -20.68
C TYR A 61 -0.27 -13.41 -21.82
N ARG A 62 1.04 -13.34 -21.57
CA ARG A 62 2.03 -13.06 -22.63
C ARG A 62 1.95 -14.04 -23.80
N GLN A 63 1.76 -15.32 -23.52
CA GLN A 63 1.66 -16.36 -24.54
C GLN A 63 0.32 -16.34 -25.29
N HIS A 64 -0.79 -16.14 -24.58
CA HIS A 64 -2.14 -16.36 -25.12
C HIS A 64 -2.87 -15.08 -25.54
N CYS A 65 -2.53 -13.94 -24.95
CA CYS A 65 -3.26 -12.68 -25.14
C CYS A 65 -2.47 -11.66 -25.96
N PHE A 66 -1.14 -11.70 -25.96
CA PHE A 66 -0.29 -10.68 -26.62
C PHE A 66 0.51 -11.24 -27.80
N GLY A 67 -0.08 -12.16 -28.57
CA GLY A 67 0.51 -12.72 -29.80
C GLY A 67 1.86 -13.44 -29.61
N ASN A 68 2.17 -13.87 -28.38
CA ASN A 68 3.44 -14.52 -28.01
C ASN A 68 4.69 -13.70 -28.43
N THR A 69 4.61 -12.37 -28.31
CA THR A 69 5.75 -11.51 -28.67
C THR A 69 6.95 -11.71 -27.73
N LYS A 70 8.13 -11.84 -28.35
CA LYS A 70 9.43 -11.84 -27.64
C LYS A 70 9.86 -10.44 -27.21
N GLU A 71 9.22 -9.39 -27.71
CA GLU A 71 9.54 -8.02 -27.33
C GLU A 71 9.20 -7.72 -25.87
N ASN A 72 10.02 -6.90 -25.23
CA ASN A 72 9.74 -6.43 -23.88
C ASN A 72 8.64 -5.37 -23.93
N PHE A 73 7.69 -5.46 -23.01
CA PHE A 73 6.65 -4.46 -22.86
C PHE A 73 7.26 -3.17 -22.32
N THR A 74 6.78 -2.04 -22.86
CA THR A 74 7.18 -0.69 -22.47
C THR A 74 5.97 0.21 -22.54
N ILE A 75 5.96 1.29 -21.76
CA ILE A 75 4.84 2.24 -21.76
C ILE A 75 4.70 2.97 -23.10
N GLY A 76 5.81 3.14 -23.83
CA GLY A 76 5.83 3.75 -25.16
C GLY A 76 5.17 2.89 -26.24
N LYS A 77 5.03 1.58 -26.02
CA LYS A 77 4.37 0.63 -26.94
C LYS A 77 3.06 0.06 -26.36
N LEU A 78 2.53 0.66 -25.29
CA LEU A 78 1.36 0.11 -24.62
C LEU A 78 0.14 0.05 -25.56
N GLU A 79 -0.10 1.09 -26.34
CA GLU A 79 -1.19 1.13 -27.34
C GLU A 79 -1.09 -0.04 -28.34
N ASP A 80 0.11 -0.27 -28.91
CA ASP A 80 0.38 -1.38 -29.83
C ASP A 80 0.10 -2.76 -29.17
N LEU A 81 0.41 -2.89 -27.87
CA LEU A 81 0.13 -4.11 -27.09
C LEU A 81 -1.38 -4.31 -26.86
N LEU A 82 -2.14 -3.24 -26.68
CA LEU A 82 -3.59 -3.30 -26.49
C LEU A 82 -4.30 -3.74 -27.76
N GLU A 83 -3.87 -3.30 -28.95
CA GLU A 83 -4.44 -3.79 -30.22
C GLU A 83 -4.26 -5.32 -30.37
N GLY A 84 -3.09 -5.83 -29.98
CA GLY A 84 -2.83 -7.26 -29.94
C GLY A 84 -3.73 -8.00 -28.95
N TRP A 85 -3.95 -7.41 -27.77
CA TRP A 85 -4.82 -7.97 -26.73
C TRP A 85 -6.30 -7.97 -27.15
N HIS A 86 -6.77 -6.88 -27.76
CA HIS A 86 -8.11 -6.78 -28.33
C HIS A 86 -8.40 -7.90 -29.34
N SER A 87 -7.40 -8.26 -30.14
CA SER A 87 -7.49 -9.29 -31.18
C SER A 87 -7.40 -10.74 -30.66
N ALA A 88 -7.15 -10.92 -29.36
CA ALA A 88 -6.96 -12.24 -28.78
C ALA A 88 -8.26 -13.07 -28.77
N GLN A 89 -8.17 -14.33 -29.19
CA GLN A 89 -9.33 -15.21 -29.33
C GLN A 89 -9.75 -15.90 -28.03
N HIS A 90 -8.81 -16.10 -27.10
CA HIS A 90 -9.09 -16.83 -25.88
C HIS A 90 -10.08 -16.06 -24.98
N PRO A 91 -11.16 -16.68 -24.48
CA PRO A 91 -12.20 -15.99 -23.69
C PRO A 91 -11.65 -15.21 -22.50
N GLY A 92 -10.73 -15.80 -21.74
CA GLY A 92 -10.08 -15.11 -20.60
C GLY A 92 -9.21 -13.91 -20.99
N CYS A 93 -8.70 -13.83 -22.23
CA CYS A 93 -8.01 -12.64 -22.72
C CYS A 93 -9.01 -11.53 -23.02
N ARG A 94 -10.11 -11.85 -23.72
CA ARG A 94 -11.16 -10.88 -24.08
C ARG A 94 -11.84 -10.30 -22.85
N GLU A 95 -12.15 -11.14 -21.86
CA GLU A 95 -12.77 -10.65 -20.62
C GLU A 95 -11.85 -9.69 -19.87
N LEU A 96 -10.58 -10.03 -19.71
CA LEU A 96 -9.65 -9.15 -19.02
C LEU A 96 -9.29 -7.90 -19.84
N HIS A 97 -9.34 -7.96 -21.17
CA HIS A 97 -9.27 -6.77 -22.03
C HIS A 97 -10.47 -5.84 -21.81
N ARG A 98 -11.68 -6.39 -21.72
CA ARG A 98 -12.89 -5.60 -21.41
C ARG A 98 -12.74 -4.91 -20.07
N ILE A 99 -12.26 -5.63 -19.05
CA ILE A 99 -11.94 -5.03 -17.74
C ILE A 99 -10.86 -3.95 -17.88
N PHE A 100 -9.84 -4.14 -18.72
CA PHE A 100 -8.85 -3.10 -19.00
C PHE A 100 -9.52 -1.83 -19.56
N ASP A 101 -10.39 -1.97 -20.57
CA ASP A 101 -11.11 -0.86 -21.20
C ASP A 101 -12.06 -0.15 -20.23
N ASP A 102 -12.68 -0.89 -19.29
CA ASP A 102 -13.51 -0.31 -18.23
C ASP A 102 -12.67 0.53 -17.25
N LEU A 103 -11.41 0.17 -17.03
CA LEU A 103 -10.53 0.83 -16.07
C LEU A 103 -9.68 1.96 -16.67
N PHE A 104 -9.22 1.82 -17.90
CA PHE A 104 -8.18 2.68 -18.47
C PHE A 104 -8.49 3.13 -19.89
N LEU A 105 -8.21 4.41 -20.12
CA LEU A 105 -8.04 4.97 -21.45
C LEU A 105 -6.54 5.24 -21.68
N VAL A 106 -5.98 4.61 -22.70
CA VAL A 106 -4.60 4.85 -23.16
C VAL A 106 -4.65 5.60 -24.49
N THR A 107 -3.85 6.66 -24.60
CA THR A 107 -3.69 7.37 -25.88
C THR A 107 -2.22 7.62 -26.14
N ARG A 108 -1.79 7.44 -27.39
CA ARG A 108 -0.46 7.83 -27.83
C ARG A 108 -0.56 8.98 -28.82
N LYS A 109 0.24 10.02 -28.61
CA LYS A 109 0.33 11.16 -29.54
C LYS A 109 1.78 11.43 -29.88
N SER A 110 2.03 11.86 -31.11
CA SER A 110 3.36 12.29 -31.53
C SER A 110 3.49 13.82 -31.47
N GLY A 111 4.67 14.28 -31.09
CA GLY A 111 5.07 15.69 -31.12
C GLY A 111 6.34 15.84 -31.94
N GLN A 112 6.34 16.77 -32.89
CA GLN A 112 7.50 17.05 -33.73
C GLN A 112 8.20 18.33 -33.30
N VAL A 113 9.53 18.31 -33.33
CA VAL A 113 10.36 19.48 -33.03
C VAL A 113 11.38 19.69 -34.13
N VAL A 114 11.40 20.90 -34.69
CA VAL A 114 12.47 21.35 -35.59
C VAL A 114 13.59 21.93 -34.73
N ILE A 115 14.77 21.29 -34.78
CA ILE A 115 15.96 21.72 -34.03
C ILE A 115 16.92 22.41 -35.00
N PRO A 116 17.17 23.73 -34.86
CA PRO A 116 18.15 24.43 -35.69
C PRO A 116 19.53 23.77 -35.60
N ASP A 117 20.29 23.76 -36.70
CA ASP A 117 21.60 23.09 -36.74
C ASP A 117 22.57 23.61 -35.67
N THR A 118 22.52 24.92 -35.39
CA THR A 118 23.29 25.57 -34.31
C THR A 118 22.94 25.05 -32.92
N PHE A 119 21.72 24.53 -32.72
CA PHE A 119 21.27 23.96 -31.46
C PHE A 119 21.43 22.43 -31.39
N GLN A 120 21.46 21.73 -32.53
CA GLN A 120 21.61 20.27 -32.59
C GLN A 120 22.89 19.80 -31.89
N THR A 121 24.01 20.51 -32.03
CA THR A 121 25.26 20.20 -31.32
C THR A 121 25.07 20.19 -29.80
N LYS A 122 24.32 21.16 -29.27
CA LYS A 122 24.06 21.27 -27.83
C LYS A 122 23.10 20.18 -27.35
N VAL A 123 22.06 19.87 -28.13
CA VAL A 123 21.13 18.77 -27.82
C VAL A 123 21.85 17.43 -27.83
N LEU A 124 22.66 17.14 -28.85
CA LEU A 124 23.48 15.92 -28.91
C LEU A 124 24.38 15.77 -27.68
N LYS A 125 25.01 16.85 -27.23
CA LYS A 125 25.82 16.82 -26.00
C LYS A 125 25.00 16.40 -24.78
N TRP A 126 23.77 16.89 -24.63
CA TRP A 126 22.87 16.46 -23.54
C TRP A 126 22.48 14.98 -23.63
N LEU A 127 22.38 14.46 -24.84
CA LEU A 127 22.03 13.07 -25.12
C LEU A 127 23.25 12.12 -25.09
N GLY A 128 24.40 12.58 -24.61
CA GLY A 128 25.62 11.76 -24.60
C GLY A 128 26.15 11.45 -26.00
N ASN A 129 25.96 12.37 -26.95
CA ASN A 129 26.30 12.22 -28.37
C ASN A 129 25.60 11.05 -29.08
N ASN A 130 24.44 10.63 -28.58
CA ASN A 130 23.63 9.59 -29.19
C ASN A 130 22.71 10.17 -30.27
N TYR A 131 22.96 9.82 -31.53
CA TYR A 131 22.19 10.29 -32.68
C TYR A 131 20.80 9.64 -32.81
N ASP A 132 20.59 8.44 -32.26
CA ASP A 132 19.26 7.82 -32.25
C ASP A 132 18.34 8.54 -31.26
N LEU A 133 18.86 8.90 -30.08
CA LEU A 133 18.12 9.77 -29.16
C LEU A 133 17.84 11.14 -29.78
N LEU A 134 18.69 11.66 -30.67
CA LEU A 134 18.40 12.91 -31.38
C LEU A 134 17.20 12.75 -32.32
N LYS A 135 17.06 11.60 -32.99
CA LYS A 135 15.86 11.29 -33.79
C LYS A 135 14.62 11.24 -32.90
N ASP A 136 14.72 10.60 -31.73
CA ASP A 136 13.63 10.53 -30.75
C ASP A 136 13.24 11.92 -30.22
N VAL A 137 14.18 12.85 -30.07
CA VAL A 137 13.86 14.24 -29.68
C VAL A 137 13.12 14.98 -30.80
N LYS A 138 13.48 14.72 -32.07
CA LYS A 138 12.81 15.33 -33.24
C LYS A 138 11.38 14.81 -33.43
N LEU A 139 11.14 13.53 -33.14
CA LEU A 139 9.82 12.90 -33.17
C LEU A 139 9.56 12.16 -31.85
N GLN A 140 8.87 12.82 -30.94
CA GLN A 140 8.58 12.30 -29.62
C GLN A 140 7.21 11.63 -29.60
N PHE A 141 7.12 10.48 -28.94
CA PHE A 141 5.83 9.87 -28.60
C PHE A 141 5.52 10.10 -27.12
N VAL A 142 4.31 10.57 -26.87
CA VAL A 142 3.78 10.82 -25.53
C VAL A 142 2.59 9.89 -25.30
N THR A 143 2.72 9.01 -24.32
CA THR A 143 1.65 8.12 -23.90
C THR A 143 0.92 8.76 -22.72
N THR A 144 -0.39 8.89 -22.78
CA THR A 144 -1.22 9.28 -21.65
C THR A 144 -2.05 8.09 -21.22
N VAL A 145 -2.07 7.81 -19.92
CA VAL A 145 -2.97 6.82 -19.32
C VAL A 145 -3.89 7.56 -18.36
N PHE A 146 -5.20 7.29 -18.48
CA PHE A 146 -6.23 7.86 -17.64
C PHE A 146 -7.04 6.72 -17.01
N ASN A 147 -7.15 6.72 -15.68
CA ASN A 147 -7.99 5.78 -14.95
C ASN A 147 -9.43 6.31 -14.95
N LEU A 148 -10.33 5.60 -15.64
CA LEU A 148 -11.72 6.01 -15.83
C LEU A 148 -12.54 5.94 -14.53
N ILE A 149 -12.05 5.20 -13.54
CA ILE A 149 -12.74 5.00 -12.26
C ILE A 149 -12.29 6.02 -11.23
N THR A 150 -10.97 6.18 -11.04
CA THR A 150 -10.42 7.08 -10.01
C THR A 150 -10.10 8.48 -10.54
N HIS A 151 -10.15 8.69 -11.85
CA HIS A 151 -9.72 9.92 -12.54
C HIS A 151 -8.24 10.28 -12.34
N GLU A 152 -7.42 9.34 -11.86
CA GLU A 152 -5.98 9.50 -11.85
C GLU A 152 -5.45 9.45 -13.28
N SER A 153 -4.48 10.31 -13.61
CA SER A 153 -3.90 10.36 -14.95
C SER A 153 -2.41 10.64 -14.93
N SER A 154 -1.71 10.01 -15.87
CA SER A 154 -0.26 10.14 -16.01
C SER A 154 0.13 10.31 -17.47
N VAL A 155 1.07 11.22 -17.68
CA VAL A 155 1.69 11.52 -18.98
C VAL A 155 3.11 10.98 -18.97
N PHE A 156 3.39 10.08 -19.89
CA PHE A 156 4.68 9.44 -20.07
C PHE A 156 5.39 9.99 -21.31
N ASN A 157 6.61 10.46 -21.10
CA ASN A 157 7.53 10.76 -22.19
C ASN A 157 8.96 10.39 -21.77
N PRO A 158 9.42 9.16 -22.06
CA PRO A 158 10.72 8.66 -21.60
C PRO A 158 11.91 9.53 -22.01
N ILE A 159 11.86 10.24 -23.16
CA ILE A 159 12.98 11.10 -23.60
C ILE A 159 13.20 12.28 -22.64
N ARG A 160 12.18 12.67 -21.85
CA ARG A 160 12.30 13.74 -20.84
C ARG A 160 13.26 13.37 -19.72
N SER A 161 13.53 12.09 -19.48
CA SER A 161 14.55 11.64 -18.53
C SER A 161 15.97 12.07 -18.94
N LYS A 162 16.18 12.40 -20.23
CA LYS A 162 17.48 12.83 -20.79
C LYS A 162 17.67 14.34 -20.82
N ARG A 163 16.71 15.12 -20.28
CA ARG A 163 16.81 16.58 -20.25
C ARG A 163 17.99 17.04 -19.37
N PRO A 164 18.60 18.19 -19.65
CA PRO A 164 19.65 18.73 -18.81
C PRO A 164 19.20 18.92 -17.35
N GLY A 165 20.09 18.54 -16.42
CA GLY A 165 19.86 18.64 -14.97
C GLY A 165 18.93 17.57 -14.39
N VAL A 166 18.65 16.48 -15.12
CA VAL A 166 18.05 15.26 -14.55
C VAL A 166 19.12 14.20 -14.24
N ALA A 167 20.18 14.11 -15.06
CA ALA A 167 21.30 13.22 -14.79
C ALA A 167 22.18 13.77 -13.65
N THR A 168 22.21 13.06 -12.52
CA THR A 168 23.16 13.24 -11.41
C THR A 168 24.20 12.11 -11.41
N ALA A 169 24.55 11.59 -12.59
CA ALA A 169 25.35 10.36 -12.74
C ALA A 169 26.74 10.41 -12.07
N ASP A 170 27.20 11.58 -11.63
CA ASP A 170 28.55 11.78 -11.08
C ASP A 170 28.58 12.17 -9.59
N LYS A 171 27.45 12.21 -8.87
CA LYS A 171 27.44 12.53 -7.43
C LYS A 171 27.18 11.30 -6.58
N ASP A 172 28.06 11.08 -5.61
CA ASP A 172 27.93 9.97 -4.65
C ASP A 172 26.80 10.26 -3.66
N VAL A 173 25.59 9.85 -4.04
CA VAL A 173 24.37 9.95 -3.22
C VAL A 173 24.57 9.29 -1.85
N THR A 174 25.37 8.22 -1.77
CA THR A 174 25.63 7.52 -0.51
C THR A 174 26.41 8.41 0.43
N ASN A 175 27.53 8.99 -0.03
CA ASN A 175 28.32 9.90 0.79
C ASN A 175 27.52 11.13 1.22
N TYR A 176 26.70 11.70 0.33
CA TYR A 176 25.83 12.83 0.69
C TYR A 176 24.89 12.49 1.85
N VAL A 177 24.27 11.31 1.82
CA VAL A 177 23.36 10.87 2.90
C VAL A 177 24.13 10.57 4.18
N ASP A 178 25.30 9.95 4.09
CA ASP A 178 26.15 9.64 5.25
C ASP A 178 26.67 10.92 5.94
N GLU A 179 27.06 11.93 5.16
CA GLU A 179 27.46 13.25 5.67
C GLU A 179 26.28 13.94 6.35
N LEU A 180 25.12 14.01 5.68
CA LEU A 180 23.91 14.61 6.23
C LEU A 180 23.47 13.93 7.54
N ALA A 181 23.54 12.60 7.61
CA ALA A 181 23.20 11.86 8.82
C ALA A 181 24.14 12.24 10.00
N LYS A 182 25.45 12.30 9.76
CA LYS A 182 26.44 12.70 10.78
C LYS A 182 26.26 14.13 11.24
N GLU A 183 26.00 15.05 10.31
CA GLU A 183 25.80 16.47 10.60
C GLU A 183 24.60 16.71 11.52
N THR A 184 23.50 15.98 11.32
CA THR A 184 22.26 16.20 12.07
C THR A 184 22.11 15.35 13.32
N GLU A 185 22.97 14.36 13.58
CA GLU A 185 22.80 13.39 14.68
C GLU A 185 22.88 14.05 16.06
N ASN A 186 23.89 14.88 16.29
CA ASN A 186 24.17 15.46 17.62
C ASN A 186 23.06 16.38 18.14
N GLU A 187 22.35 17.06 17.23
CA GLU A 187 21.27 18.01 17.57
C GLU A 187 19.88 17.41 17.37
N CYS A 188 19.78 16.12 17.01
CA CYS A 188 18.52 15.47 16.71
C CYS A 188 17.65 15.25 17.96
N ASP A 189 16.46 15.85 17.98
CA ASP A 189 15.51 15.66 19.07
C ASP A 189 14.94 14.24 19.13
N PHE A 190 14.88 13.53 17.99
CA PHE A 190 14.37 12.15 17.93
C PHE A 190 15.39 11.12 18.48
N CYS A 191 16.69 11.41 18.45
CA CYS A 191 17.69 10.62 19.17
C CYS A 191 17.46 10.65 20.68
N ALA A 192 16.96 11.78 21.21
CA ALA A 192 16.63 11.97 22.62
C ALA A 192 15.10 11.99 22.85
N TYR A 193 14.35 11.18 22.09
CA TYR A 193 12.88 11.27 22.02
C TYR A 193 12.18 11.28 23.39
N GLN A 194 12.69 10.55 24.39
CA GLN A 194 12.09 10.47 25.73
C GLN A 194 11.97 11.84 26.41
N PHE A 195 12.93 12.75 26.17
CA PHE A 195 13.02 14.05 26.86
C PHE A 195 12.74 15.24 25.94
N LYS A 196 12.86 15.04 24.62
CA LYS A 196 12.76 16.11 23.62
C LYS A 196 11.58 16.00 22.68
N THR A 197 10.66 15.07 22.92
CA THR A 197 9.40 14.97 22.15
C THR A 197 8.21 14.88 23.10
N ALA A 198 7.01 15.18 22.62
CA ALA A 198 5.79 14.96 23.39
C ALA A 198 5.38 13.48 23.39
N GLU A 199 4.52 13.09 24.32
CA GLU A 199 3.86 11.78 24.35
C GLU A 199 2.34 11.94 24.31
N ASP A 200 1.63 10.89 23.89
CA ASP A 200 0.16 10.89 23.94
C ASP A 200 -0.32 10.75 25.39
N THR A 201 -1.59 11.03 25.67
CA THR A 201 -2.15 10.97 27.03
C THR A 201 -2.12 9.57 27.66
N PHE A 202 -1.94 8.54 26.83
CA PHE A 202 -1.75 7.15 27.28
C PHE A 202 -0.28 6.74 27.37
N GLY A 203 0.65 7.71 27.28
CA GLY A 203 2.09 7.50 27.28
C GLY A 203 2.65 7.10 25.91
N ARG A 204 3.93 6.74 25.90
CA ARG A 204 4.63 6.22 24.72
C ARG A 204 4.40 4.73 24.53
N ILE A 205 4.47 4.30 23.28
CA ILE A 205 4.63 2.89 22.93
C ILE A 205 6.07 2.72 22.49
N GLU A 206 6.78 1.80 23.14
CA GLU A 206 8.17 1.53 22.86
C GLU A 206 8.39 0.05 22.57
N SER A 207 9.38 -0.20 21.73
CA SER A 207 9.88 -1.52 21.38
C SER A 207 11.41 -1.51 21.33
N THR A 208 12.02 -2.60 20.89
CA THR A 208 13.49 -2.72 20.83
C THR A 208 14.10 -1.68 19.90
N HIS A 209 13.50 -1.47 18.71
CA HIS A 209 14.09 -0.65 17.66
C HIS A 209 13.29 0.63 17.37
N SER A 210 12.14 0.82 18.00
CA SER A 210 11.21 1.90 17.66
C SER A 210 10.51 2.49 18.88
N ALA A 211 10.00 3.70 18.72
CA ALA A 211 9.20 4.38 19.74
C ALA A 211 8.15 5.29 19.11
N THR A 212 7.18 5.72 19.91
CA THR A 212 6.23 6.76 19.54
C THR A 212 6.49 8.07 20.26
N ALA A 213 6.14 9.16 19.59
CA ALA A 213 5.99 10.48 20.17
C ALA A 213 4.66 11.08 19.70
N ALA A 214 3.95 11.81 20.55
CA ALA A 214 2.83 12.62 20.06
C ALA A 214 3.40 13.73 19.18
N ASN A 215 2.74 14.02 18.06
CA ASN A 215 3.13 15.18 17.28
C ASN A 215 2.74 16.45 18.06
N THR A 216 3.69 17.33 18.32
CA THR A 216 3.46 18.59 19.03
C THR A 216 2.54 19.53 18.25
N PHE A 217 2.57 19.44 16.91
CA PHE A 217 1.76 20.26 16.00
C PHE A 217 0.83 19.35 15.20
N LYS A 218 -0.24 18.91 15.87
CA LYS A 218 -1.18 17.93 15.32
C LYS A 218 -1.99 18.49 14.13
N TYR A 219 -2.16 17.69 13.06
CA TYR A 219 -3.14 17.97 12.00
C TYR A 219 -4.42 17.13 12.15
N ASP A 220 -4.43 16.15 13.08
CA ASP A 220 -5.58 15.32 13.43
C ASP A 220 -5.56 15.04 14.94
N SER A 221 -6.70 14.69 15.54
CA SER A 221 -6.83 14.52 16.99
C SER A 221 -5.87 13.45 17.53
N PHE A 222 -5.84 12.29 16.88
CA PHE A 222 -4.76 11.32 17.04
C PHE A 222 -3.75 11.52 15.91
N HIS A 223 -2.65 12.17 16.24
CA HIS A 223 -1.49 12.33 15.38
C HIS A 223 -0.21 12.12 16.19
N ALA A 224 0.59 11.14 15.77
CA ALA A 224 1.86 10.77 16.37
C ALA A 224 2.96 10.65 15.32
N ILE A 225 4.18 10.54 15.82
CA ILE A 225 5.39 10.22 15.10
C ILE A 225 5.82 8.83 15.56
N ILE A 226 6.02 7.91 14.62
CA ILE A 226 6.63 6.61 14.83
C ILE A 226 8.08 6.75 14.38
N LEU A 227 9.05 6.50 15.24
CA LEU A 227 10.47 6.72 14.96
C LEU A 227 11.28 5.44 15.15
N PHE A 228 12.30 5.24 14.33
CA PHE A 228 13.38 4.30 14.65
C PHE A 228 14.21 4.84 15.80
N LYS A 229 14.85 3.98 16.59
CA LYS A 229 15.83 4.40 17.60
C LYS A 229 17.21 4.70 16.99
N THR A 230 17.45 4.29 15.75
CA THR A 230 18.65 4.59 14.96
C THR A 230 18.47 5.84 14.11
N HIS A 231 19.48 6.71 14.09
CA HIS A 231 19.42 8.01 13.41
C HIS A 231 19.59 7.94 11.89
N HIS A 232 20.38 6.99 11.40
CA HIS A 232 20.74 6.96 9.97
C HIS A 232 19.53 6.67 9.07
N PRO A 233 19.19 7.55 8.11
CA PRO A 233 17.91 7.53 7.38
C PRO A 233 17.70 6.28 6.52
N THR A 234 18.77 5.58 6.15
CA THR A 234 18.73 4.44 5.22
C THR A 234 19.33 3.15 5.79
N ALA A 235 19.90 3.19 7.00
CA ALA A 235 20.61 2.04 7.58
C ALA A 235 19.73 1.31 8.61
N PHE A 236 18.60 0.79 8.14
CA PHE A 236 17.71 -0.07 8.93
C PHE A 236 17.51 -1.43 8.26
N THR A 237 17.39 -2.47 9.08
CA THR A 237 17.18 -3.86 8.67
C THR A 237 15.70 -4.20 8.52
N GLU A 238 15.41 -5.39 7.98
CA GLU A 238 14.04 -5.92 7.93
C GLU A 238 13.45 -6.06 9.33
N GLU A 239 14.21 -6.59 10.28
CA GLU A 239 13.80 -6.72 11.69
C GLU A 239 13.39 -5.38 12.29
N GLN A 240 14.24 -4.36 12.11
CA GLN A 240 13.95 -3.01 12.61
C GLN A 240 12.70 -2.44 11.95
N PHE A 241 12.53 -2.63 10.64
CA PHE A 241 11.34 -2.17 9.92
C PHE A 241 10.06 -2.89 10.39
N MET A 242 10.12 -4.20 10.67
CA MET A 242 8.99 -4.96 11.18
C MET A 242 8.63 -4.55 12.62
N ASP A 243 9.63 -4.24 13.44
CA ASP A 243 9.43 -3.67 14.77
C ASP A 243 8.78 -2.27 14.72
N PHE A 244 9.20 -1.45 13.76
CA PHE A 244 8.65 -0.12 13.47
C PHE A 244 7.18 -0.17 13.08
N THR A 245 6.81 -1.05 12.14
CA THR A 245 5.39 -1.20 11.74
C THR A 245 4.54 -1.83 12.84
N SER A 246 5.09 -2.77 13.62
CA SER A 246 4.43 -3.32 14.81
C SER A 246 4.13 -2.24 15.85
N THR A 247 5.06 -1.31 16.07
CA THR A 247 4.89 -0.15 16.95
C THR A 247 3.77 0.77 16.47
N ALA A 248 3.71 1.05 15.16
CA ALA A 248 2.61 1.80 14.56
C ALA A 248 1.25 1.11 14.76
N MET A 249 1.17 -0.22 14.55
CA MET A 249 -0.08 -0.97 14.73
C MET A 249 -0.55 -0.94 16.19
N LYS A 250 0.36 -1.09 17.16
CA LYS A 250 0.04 -0.95 18.59
C LYS A 250 -0.48 0.45 18.91
N TRP A 251 0.07 1.49 18.28
CA TRP A 251 -0.39 2.86 18.44
C TRP A 251 -1.80 3.08 17.91
N PHE A 252 -2.13 2.56 16.71
CA PHE A 252 -3.50 2.63 16.19
C PHE A 252 -4.51 1.95 17.12
N MET A 253 -4.18 0.76 17.62
CA MET A 253 -5.03 0.03 18.57
C MET A 253 -5.23 0.82 19.87
N LYS A 254 -4.17 1.45 20.39
CA LYS A 254 -4.25 2.25 21.61
C LYS A 254 -5.10 3.51 21.44
N CYS A 255 -5.01 4.17 20.29
CA CYS A 255 -5.88 5.29 19.94
C CYS A 255 -7.34 4.86 19.87
N TYR A 256 -7.64 3.74 19.18
CA TYR A 256 -9.00 3.18 19.12
C TYR A 256 -9.53 2.77 20.50
N ASP A 257 -8.68 2.24 21.38
CA ASP A 257 -9.04 1.94 22.77
C ASP A 257 -9.33 3.17 23.61
N THR A 258 -8.71 4.30 23.26
CA THR A 258 -8.95 5.58 23.94
C THR A 258 -10.26 6.21 23.47
N ASP A 259 -10.55 6.17 22.17
CA ASP A 259 -11.82 6.64 21.61
C ASP A 259 -12.24 5.77 20.41
N LYS A 260 -13.33 5.03 20.61
CA LYS A 260 -13.87 4.07 19.65
C LYS A 260 -14.42 4.71 18.38
N GLN A 261 -14.62 6.03 18.34
CA GLN A 261 -15.01 6.72 17.12
C GLN A 261 -13.88 6.73 16.07
N TYR A 262 -12.62 6.68 16.51
CA TYR A 262 -11.44 6.80 15.64
C TYR A 262 -11.00 5.46 15.09
N ARG A 263 -11.29 5.19 13.80
CA ARG A 263 -11.18 3.84 13.23
C ARG A 263 -10.48 3.74 11.88
N TYR A 264 -10.11 4.85 11.25
CA TYR A 264 -9.50 4.88 9.91
C TYR A 264 -7.99 5.21 10.00
N PRO A 265 -7.10 4.19 9.90
CA PRO A 265 -5.67 4.36 10.16
C PRO A 265 -4.91 4.86 8.93
N HIS A 266 -3.99 5.79 9.17
CA HIS A 266 -3.11 6.38 8.17
C HIS A 266 -1.68 6.45 8.68
N LEU A 267 -0.72 6.15 7.80
CA LEU A 267 0.70 6.37 8.07
C LEU A 267 1.36 6.98 6.85
N MET A 268 2.06 8.10 7.03
CA MET A 268 2.76 8.83 5.99
C MET A 268 4.24 8.91 6.34
N TRP A 269 5.12 8.63 5.39
CA TRP A 269 6.56 8.66 5.61
C TRP A 269 7.27 9.35 4.45
N ASP A 270 7.85 10.50 4.75
CA ASP A 270 8.82 11.17 3.90
C ASP A 270 10.25 10.91 4.38
N SER A 271 11.13 10.50 3.49
CA SER A 271 12.54 10.23 3.76
C SER A 271 13.43 11.31 3.15
N LEU A 272 14.27 11.94 3.98
CA LEU A 272 15.19 13.03 3.64
C LEU A 272 14.51 14.37 3.27
N PRO A 273 15.23 15.52 3.38
CA PRO A 273 14.67 16.83 3.06
C PRO A 273 14.09 16.94 1.64
N LYS A 274 14.65 16.19 0.69
CA LYS A 274 14.15 16.11 -0.69
C LYS A 274 12.70 15.63 -0.77
N ALA A 275 12.30 14.73 0.13
CA ALA A 275 10.92 14.26 0.25
C ALA A 275 10.06 15.16 1.16
N SER A 276 10.59 16.30 1.62
CA SER A 276 9.94 17.19 2.58
C SER A 276 9.91 16.68 4.02
N ALA A 277 10.77 15.72 4.38
CA ALA A 277 11.00 15.35 5.77
C ALA A 277 11.59 16.54 6.53
N SER A 278 11.00 16.87 7.68
CA SER A 278 11.47 17.96 8.55
C SER A 278 12.68 17.59 9.39
N GLN A 279 12.93 16.28 9.56
CA GLN A 279 14.05 15.71 10.29
C GLN A 279 14.66 14.59 9.44
N VAL A 280 16.00 14.48 9.46
CA VAL A 280 16.73 13.42 8.75
C VAL A 280 16.48 12.06 9.40
N HIS A 281 16.36 12.05 10.73
CA HIS A 281 16.07 10.85 11.52
C HIS A 281 14.82 10.13 10.98
N PRO A 282 14.89 8.82 10.67
CA PRO A 282 13.80 8.13 10.00
C PRO A 282 12.57 7.99 10.91
N HIS A 283 11.46 8.55 10.44
CA HIS A 283 10.19 8.57 11.14
C HIS A 283 9.01 8.61 10.17
N ALA A 284 7.87 8.07 10.60
CA ALA A 284 6.59 8.24 9.92
C ALA A 284 5.61 9.01 10.80
N GLN A 285 4.71 9.75 10.18
CA GLN A 285 3.57 10.38 10.82
C GLN A 285 2.39 9.41 10.78
N ALA A 286 1.87 9.03 11.95
CA ALA A 286 0.71 8.16 12.10
C ALA A 286 -0.50 9.00 12.54
N SER A 287 -1.66 8.75 11.93
CA SER A 287 -2.90 9.40 12.32
C SER A 287 -4.06 8.42 12.27
N LEU A 288 -5.01 8.58 13.18
CA LEU A 288 -6.23 7.79 13.22
C LEU A 288 -7.38 8.77 13.16
N SER A 289 -8.27 8.61 12.19
CA SER A 289 -9.39 9.53 11.96
C SER A 289 -10.74 8.84 12.23
N ALA A 290 -11.76 9.63 12.59
CA ALA A 290 -13.05 9.09 13.03
C ALA A 290 -14.05 8.85 11.90
N ALA A 291 -14.12 9.77 10.94
CA ALA A 291 -15.22 9.77 9.96
C ALA A 291 -14.92 8.93 8.72
N ARG A 292 -13.71 9.03 8.16
CA ARG A 292 -13.34 8.50 6.84
C ARG A 292 -11.83 8.58 6.63
N HIS A 293 -11.34 7.97 5.56
CA HIS A 293 -9.97 8.20 5.11
C HIS A 293 -9.73 9.63 4.60
N TYR A 294 -8.46 10.04 4.49
CA TYR A 294 -8.15 11.34 3.87
C TYR A 294 -8.54 11.40 2.40
N GLY A 295 -8.79 12.62 1.92
CA GLY A 295 -9.57 12.88 0.70
C GLY A 295 -9.18 12.10 -0.54
N LEU A 296 -7.88 11.88 -0.80
CA LEU A 296 -7.45 11.07 -1.94
C LEU A 296 -7.91 9.61 -1.82
N MET A 297 -7.69 8.98 -0.66
CA MET A 297 -8.05 7.59 -0.46
C MET A 297 -9.56 7.42 -0.32
N GLU A 298 -10.25 8.39 0.29
CA GLU A 298 -11.71 8.40 0.33
C GLU A 298 -12.32 8.49 -1.08
N HIS A 299 -11.76 9.35 -1.94
CA HIS A 299 -12.18 9.42 -3.35
C HIS A 299 -11.99 8.07 -4.06
N ILE A 300 -10.86 7.40 -3.85
CA ILE A 300 -10.61 6.07 -4.43
C ILE A 300 -11.60 5.04 -3.87
N HIS A 301 -11.92 5.09 -2.57
CA HIS A 301 -12.89 4.19 -1.94
C HIS A 301 -14.29 4.35 -2.55
N LEU A 302 -14.79 5.58 -2.64
CA LEU A 302 -16.08 5.89 -3.26
C LEU A 302 -16.12 5.51 -4.74
N SER A 303 -14.99 5.66 -5.44
CA SER A 303 -14.86 5.23 -6.84
C SER A 303 -14.91 3.71 -6.97
N ALA A 304 -14.32 2.98 -6.03
CA ALA A 304 -14.37 1.52 -5.98
C ALA A 304 -15.78 0.99 -5.66
N GLU A 305 -16.52 1.64 -4.76
CA GLU A 305 -17.94 1.36 -4.51
C GLU A 305 -18.77 1.58 -5.79
N HIS A 306 -18.60 2.73 -6.44
CA HIS A 306 -19.29 3.01 -7.69
C HIS A 306 -18.96 2.00 -8.78
N TYR A 307 -17.70 1.58 -8.90
CA TYR A 307 -17.30 0.51 -9.82
C TYR A 307 -18.04 -0.79 -9.54
N ALA A 308 -18.10 -1.22 -8.28
CA ALA A 308 -18.77 -2.45 -7.88
C ALA A 308 -20.27 -2.42 -8.22
N ASP A 309 -20.95 -1.28 -8.02
CA ASP A 309 -22.35 -1.08 -8.40
C ASP A 309 -22.60 -1.29 -9.90
N GLN A 310 -21.62 -0.99 -10.75
CA GLN A 310 -21.72 -1.12 -12.21
C GLN A 310 -21.23 -2.48 -12.73
N HIS A 311 -20.63 -3.32 -11.89
CA HIS A 311 -19.94 -4.55 -12.30
C HIS A 311 -20.33 -5.75 -11.42
N ASP A 312 -21.60 -5.91 -11.07
CA ASP A 312 -22.14 -7.06 -10.33
C ASP A 312 -21.36 -7.36 -9.03
N GLY A 313 -21.06 -6.29 -8.27
CA GLY A 313 -20.33 -6.36 -7.01
C GLY A 313 -18.83 -6.67 -7.16
N ASN A 314 -18.27 -6.70 -8.37
CA ASN A 314 -16.84 -6.96 -8.54
C ASN A 314 -15.97 -5.88 -7.88
N ASN A 315 -14.91 -6.35 -7.22
CA ASN A 315 -14.00 -5.47 -6.50
C ASN A 315 -13.04 -4.76 -7.46
N TYR A 316 -13.08 -3.42 -7.46
CA TYR A 316 -12.20 -2.57 -8.26
C TYR A 316 -10.71 -2.91 -8.07
N PHE A 317 -10.23 -3.03 -6.84
CA PHE A 317 -8.81 -3.29 -6.55
C PHE A 317 -8.38 -4.68 -7.05
N SER A 318 -9.26 -5.69 -6.96
CA SER A 318 -8.99 -7.03 -7.50
C SER A 318 -8.85 -7.00 -9.03
N HIS A 319 -9.76 -6.32 -9.74
CA HIS A 319 -9.69 -6.17 -11.20
C HIS A 319 -8.48 -5.34 -11.63
N LEU A 320 -8.17 -4.28 -10.88
CA LEU A 320 -6.98 -3.47 -11.07
C LEU A 320 -5.71 -4.32 -11.00
N LEU A 321 -5.59 -5.16 -9.97
CA LEU A 321 -4.47 -6.07 -9.80
C LEU A 321 -4.38 -7.11 -10.94
N GLN A 322 -5.51 -7.68 -11.36
CA GLN A 322 -5.55 -8.67 -12.45
C GLN A 322 -5.07 -8.08 -13.78
N VAL A 323 -5.52 -6.86 -14.12
CA VAL A 323 -5.09 -6.13 -15.32
C VAL A 323 -3.58 -5.89 -15.30
N HIS A 324 -3.05 -5.37 -14.19
CA HIS A 324 -1.60 -5.14 -14.06
C HIS A 324 -0.83 -6.46 -14.11
N ASN A 325 -1.38 -7.55 -13.57
CA ASN A 325 -0.76 -8.88 -13.62
C ASN A 325 -0.68 -9.42 -15.04
N ALA A 326 -1.72 -9.27 -15.85
CA ALA A 326 -1.69 -9.68 -17.26
C ALA A 326 -0.61 -8.95 -18.06
N LEU A 327 -0.42 -7.66 -17.78
CA LEU A 327 0.66 -6.86 -18.37
C LEU A 327 2.05 -7.21 -17.79
N GLY A 328 2.14 -8.03 -16.74
CA GLY A 328 3.39 -8.35 -16.07
C GLY A 328 3.94 -7.22 -15.18
N LEU A 329 3.08 -6.27 -14.80
CA LEU A 329 3.38 -5.13 -13.93
C LEU A 329 3.23 -5.44 -12.43
N THR A 330 2.98 -6.70 -12.06
CA THR A 330 2.82 -7.13 -10.66
C THR A 330 3.89 -8.10 -10.19
N THR A 331 4.03 -8.20 -8.87
CA THR A 331 4.74 -9.27 -8.17
C THR A 331 4.06 -9.57 -6.83
N PHE A 332 4.33 -10.75 -6.27
CA PHE A 332 3.63 -11.28 -5.10
C PHE A 332 4.61 -11.77 -4.02
N LEU A 333 4.27 -11.48 -2.78
CA LEU A 333 4.92 -12.03 -1.58
C LEU A 333 3.80 -12.53 -0.65
N GLY A 334 3.66 -13.85 -0.56
CA GLY A 334 2.55 -14.48 0.18
C GLY A 334 1.20 -13.90 -0.22
N ASN A 335 0.49 -13.31 0.74
CA ASN A 335 -0.84 -12.72 0.54
C ASN A 335 -0.82 -11.25 0.09
N ALA A 336 0.35 -10.64 -0.08
CA ALA A 336 0.50 -9.25 -0.55
C ALA A 336 0.96 -9.19 -2.01
N SER A 337 0.58 -8.10 -2.68
CA SER A 337 0.94 -7.80 -4.06
C SER A 337 1.54 -6.41 -4.17
N ALA A 338 2.49 -6.24 -5.09
CA ALA A 338 3.04 -4.95 -5.48
C ALA A 338 2.89 -4.79 -6.99
N MET A 339 2.47 -3.61 -7.43
CA MET A 339 2.36 -3.29 -8.85
C MET A 339 3.03 -1.96 -9.17
N ALA A 340 3.71 -1.91 -10.31
CA ALA A 340 4.07 -0.63 -10.92
C ALA A 340 2.80 -0.09 -11.60
N TYR A 341 2.22 0.94 -10.99
CA TYR A 341 0.90 1.45 -11.36
C TYR A 341 0.92 2.13 -12.72
N LEU A 342 -0.13 1.97 -13.52
CA LEU A 342 -0.25 2.56 -14.85
C LEU A 342 -0.59 4.07 -14.84
N THR A 343 -1.14 4.59 -13.74
CA THR A 343 -1.35 6.04 -13.53
C THR A 343 -0.56 6.56 -12.32
N PRO A 344 0.77 6.42 -12.35
CA PRO A 344 1.58 6.72 -11.18
C PRO A 344 1.64 8.23 -10.90
N LYS A 345 1.60 8.61 -9.61
CA LYS A 345 1.69 10.00 -9.16
C LYS A 345 3.04 10.63 -9.49
N LYS A 346 4.11 9.83 -9.43
CA LYS A 346 5.47 10.22 -9.80
C LYS A 346 6.33 9.04 -10.23
N ASP A 347 7.57 9.34 -10.60
CA ASP A 347 8.58 8.36 -11.01
C ASP A 347 8.74 7.26 -9.95
N HIS A 348 8.77 6.01 -10.43
CA HIS A 348 8.89 4.79 -9.63
C HIS A 348 7.75 4.51 -8.65
N GLU A 349 6.53 5.02 -8.85
CA GLU A 349 5.42 4.64 -7.96
C GLU A 349 5.19 3.13 -7.95
N VAL A 350 5.17 2.56 -6.74
CA VAL A 350 4.76 1.20 -6.46
C VAL A 350 3.53 1.24 -5.58
N PHE A 351 2.47 0.56 -6.03
CA PHE A 351 1.22 0.41 -5.32
C PHE A 351 1.19 -1.01 -4.73
N ILE A 352 1.20 -1.10 -3.41
CA ILE A 352 1.20 -2.34 -2.64
C ILE A 352 -0.19 -2.55 -2.05
N MET A 353 -0.73 -3.75 -2.21
CA MET A 353 -2.06 -4.12 -1.73
C MET A 353 -2.05 -5.48 -1.05
N SER A 354 -2.80 -5.59 0.03
CA SER A 354 -3.13 -6.83 0.73
C SER A 354 -4.54 -6.71 1.31
N ARG A 355 -5.22 -7.83 1.56
CA ARG A 355 -6.54 -7.77 2.23
C ARG A 355 -6.43 -7.12 3.61
N THR A 356 -5.38 -7.43 4.36
CA THR A 356 -5.07 -6.82 5.66
C THR A 356 -3.59 -6.47 5.77
N SER A 357 -3.22 -5.64 6.74
CA SER A 357 -1.84 -5.26 7.04
C SER A 357 -1.10 -6.36 7.81
N GLY A 358 -0.80 -7.46 7.13
CA GLY A 358 -0.04 -8.59 7.67
C GLY A 358 1.47 -8.51 7.41
N GLU A 359 2.19 -9.55 7.82
CA GLU A 359 3.65 -9.64 7.65
C GLU A 359 4.09 -9.45 6.20
N ASP A 360 3.49 -10.18 5.27
CA ASP A 360 3.77 -10.10 3.83
C ASP A 360 3.64 -8.67 3.27
N PHE A 361 2.64 -7.93 3.75
CA PHE A 361 2.38 -6.56 3.32
C PHE A 361 3.50 -5.62 3.77
N PHE A 362 3.89 -5.69 5.05
CA PHE A 362 4.98 -4.87 5.58
C PHE A 362 6.34 -5.25 4.99
N ARG A 363 6.62 -6.54 4.80
CA ARG A 363 7.86 -7.00 4.14
C ARG A 363 7.94 -6.52 2.70
N LEU A 364 6.81 -6.47 1.98
CA LEU A 364 6.77 -5.96 0.62
C LEU A 364 7.01 -4.44 0.54
N ILE A 365 6.52 -3.69 1.53
CA ILE A 365 6.88 -2.26 1.71
C ILE A 365 8.39 -2.13 1.94
N TYR A 366 8.95 -2.90 2.88
CA TYR A 366 10.39 -2.90 3.16
C TYR A 366 11.23 -3.20 1.92
N TYR A 367 10.91 -4.26 1.17
CA TYR A 367 11.64 -4.60 -0.05
C TYR A 367 11.52 -3.53 -1.14
N THR A 368 10.39 -2.83 -1.21
CA THR A 368 10.22 -1.70 -2.13
C THR A 368 11.15 -0.54 -1.74
N ILE A 369 11.17 -0.17 -0.45
CA ILE A 369 12.07 0.87 0.07
C ILE A 369 13.54 0.46 -0.13
N ARG A 370 13.92 -0.78 0.15
CA ARG A 370 15.28 -1.29 -0.15
C ARG A 370 15.60 -1.25 -1.62
N THR A 371 14.64 -1.48 -2.51
CA THR A 371 14.89 -1.34 -3.96
C THR A 371 15.23 0.11 -4.30
N PHE A 372 14.52 1.09 -3.72
CA PHE A 372 14.80 2.50 -3.96
C PHE A 372 16.18 2.91 -3.44
N ILE A 373 16.53 2.47 -2.22
CA ILE A 373 17.81 2.77 -1.58
C ILE A 373 18.97 2.05 -2.27
N ASP A 374 18.88 0.73 -2.43
CA ASP A 374 20.01 -0.12 -2.79
C ASP A 374 20.22 -0.26 -4.29
N ASP A 375 19.15 -0.43 -5.06
CA ASP A 375 19.25 -0.70 -6.50
C ASP A 375 19.17 0.59 -7.31
N LEU A 376 18.22 1.47 -6.97
CA LEU A 376 18.00 2.71 -7.71
C LEU A 376 18.90 3.86 -7.22
N LYS A 377 19.47 3.76 -6.01
CA LYS A 377 20.23 4.83 -5.35
C LYS A 377 19.41 6.13 -5.24
N LEU A 378 18.13 6.00 -4.93
CA LEU A 378 17.16 7.07 -4.73
C LEU A 378 16.53 6.97 -3.32
N PRO A 379 17.29 7.30 -2.25
CA PRO A 379 16.84 7.12 -0.88
C PRO A 379 15.79 8.15 -0.42
N ALA A 380 15.57 9.23 -1.18
CA ALA A 380 14.49 10.16 -0.93
C ALA A 380 13.19 9.62 -1.53
N PHE A 381 12.25 9.26 -0.66
CA PHE A 381 10.95 8.70 -1.04
C PHE A 381 9.83 9.30 -0.20
N SER A 382 8.63 9.28 -0.75
CA SER A 382 7.39 9.57 -0.02
C SER A 382 6.51 8.32 -0.07
N MET A 383 5.91 7.98 1.07
CA MET A 383 5.01 6.85 1.23
C MET A 383 3.74 7.30 1.94
N ALA A 384 2.60 6.77 1.51
CA ALA A 384 1.36 6.79 2.28
C ALA A 384 0.80 5.38 2.40
N MET A 385 0.34 5.03 3.60
CA MET A 385 -0.31 3.77 3.92
C MET A 385 -1.70 4.06 4.49
N PHE A 386 -2.70 3.38 3.93
CA PHE A 386 -4.10 3.43 4.35
C PHE A 386 -4.54 2.01 4.66
N LEU A 387 -5.09 1.79 5.85
CA LEU A 387 -5.49 0.46 6.30
C LEU A 387 -7.02 0.33 6.29
N PRO A 388 -7.56 -0.90 6.18
CA PRO A 388 -8.97 -1.13 6.47
C PRO A 388 -9.31 -0.55 7.84
N ARG A 389 -10.56 -0.13 8.03
CA ARG A 389 -10.99 0.38 9.34
C ARG A 389 -10.76 -0.69 10.41
N LEU A 390 -10.41 -0.27 11.62
CA LEU A 390 -10.01 -1.20 12.69
C LEU A 390 -11.13 -2.14 13.15
N GLU A 391 -12.40 -1.76 12.97
CA GLU A 391 -13.57 -2.56 13.38
C GLU A 391 -14.44 -2.97 12.18
N PRO A 392 -14.78 -4.27 12.02
CA PRO A 392 -14.51 -5.36 12.96
C PRO A 392 -13.07 -5.90 12.83
N PHE A 393 -12.42 -6.15 13.97
CA PHE A 393 -11.04 -6.66 14.06
C PHE A 393 -10.81 -8.03 13.38
N SER A 394 -11.88 -8.72 13.01
CA SER A 394 -11.86 -10.08 12.47
C SER A 394 -11.63 -10.13 10.95
N ALA A 395 -12.03 -9.12 10.19
CA ALA A 395 -11.72 -8.95 8.76
C ALA A 395 -12.34 -7.66 8.21
N PRO A 396 -11.73 -7.06 7.16
CA PRO A 396 -12.39 -6.03 6.35
C PRO A 396 -13.73 -6.54 5.81
N THR A 397 -14.72 -5.65 5.81
CA THR A 397 -16.03 -5.86 5.19
C THR A 397 -16.01 -5.42 3.72
N SER A 398 -17.13 -5.58 3.01
CA SER A 398 -17.29 -5.11 1.61
C SER A 398 -17.05 -3.61 1.46
N ASP A 399 -17.32 -2.85 2.52
CA ASP A 399 -17.30 -1.39 2.55
C ASP A 399 -15.94 -0.86 3.06
N ASP A 400 -14.92 -1.72 3.12
CA ASP A 400 -13.59 -1.36 3.57
C ASP A 400 -12.60 -1.45 2.41
N ILE A 401 -11.69 -0.48 2.38
CA ILE A 401 -10.52 -0.55 1.49
C ILE A 401 -9.63 -1.74 1.88
N PRO A 402 -8.88 -2.33 0.94
CA PRO A 402 -7.76 -3.20 1.31
C PRO A 402 -6.68 -2.40 2.07
N ALA A 403 -5.73 -3.12 2.68
CA ALA A 403 -4.49 -2.48 3.11
C ALA A 403 -3.71 -2.01 1.88
N VAL A 404 -3.48 -0.71 1.79
CA VAL A 404 -2.84 -0.04 0.66
C VAL A 404 -1.60 0.70 1.14
N ALA A 405 -0.49 0.55 0.44
CA ALA A 405 0.64 1.46 0.53
C ALA A 405 1.05 1.94 -0.86
N ARG A 406 1.29 3.23 -1.01
CA ARG A 406 1.81 3.85 -2.24
C ARG A 406 3.15 4.48 -1.92
N ILE A 407 4.17 4.13 -2.67
CA ILE A 407 5.56 4.54 -2.42
C ILE A 407 6.14 5.11 -3.72
N ILE A 408 6.67 6.32 -3.68
CA ILE A 408 7.30 6.99 -4.82
C ILE A 408 8.72 7.47 -4.49
N THR A 409 9.58 7.53 -5.50
CA THR A 409 10.86 8.26 -5.35
C THR A 409 10.65 9.75 -5.56
N ARG A 410 11.42 10.57 -4.85
CA ARG A 410 11.43 12.04 -4.97
C ARG A 410 12.64 12.56 -5.76
N GLY A 411 13.38 11.62 -6.37
CA GLY A 411 14.63 11.87 -7.10
C GLY A 411 15.87 11.89 -6.21
N PRO A 412 17.03 12.26 -6.77
CA PRO A 412 18.29 12.34 -6.01
C PRO A 412 18.19 13.36 -4.88
N PRO A 413 18.65 13.03 -3.65
CA PRO A 413 18.48 13.88 -2.47
C PRO A 413 19.32 15.17 -2.52
N ASP A 414 20.41 15.15 -3.28
CA ASP A 414 21.36 16.24 -3.48
C ASP A 414 20.98 17.17 -4.65
N ASN A 415 19.87 16.87 -5.35
CA ASN A 415 19.39 17.69 -6.45
C ASN A 415 18.46 18.81 -5.94
N PRO A 416 18.83 20.09 -6.12
CA PRO A 416 18.04 21.22 -5.63
C PRO A 416 16.72 21.44 -6.38
N ARG A 417 16.53 20.82 -7.57
CA ARG A 417 15.32 21.01 -8.37
C ARG A 417 14.14 20.20 -7.81
N ASN A 418 13.06 20.87 -7.43
CA ASN A 418 11.82 20.21 -6.99
C ASN A 418 11.25 19.27 -8.07
N ASP A 419 10.68 18.16 -7.61
CA ASP A 419 10.08 17.14 -8.45
C ASP A 419 8.58 17.38 -8.72
N ILE A 420 7.92 18.15 -7.86
CA ILE A 420 6.53 18.59 -7.99
C ILE A 420 6.49 20.03 -8.54
N SER A 421 5.65 20.24 -9.55
CA SER A 421 5.40 21.54 -10.18
C SER A 421 3.91 21.79 -10.33
N ALA A 422 3.53 22.91 -10.96
CA ALA A 422 2.14 23.21 -11.29
C ALA A 422 1.44 22.07 -12.06
N MET A 423 2.18 21.31 -12.87
CA MET A 423 1.63 20.16 -13.60
C MET A 423 1.11 19.08 -12.65
N GLU A 424 1.93 18.65 -11.68
CA GLU A 424 1.53 17.63 -10.70
C GLU A 424 0.47 18.13 -9.71
N LEU A 425 0.47 19.42 -9.38
CA LEU A 425 -0.47 19.99 -8.41
C LEU A 425 -1.87 20.22 -8.99
N PHE A 426 -1.97 20.63 -10.26
CA PHE A 426 -3.21 21.16 -10.83
C PHE A 426 -3.66 20.49 -12.13
N ALA A 427 -2.87 19.57 -12.69
CA ALA A 427 -3.20 18.91 -13.95
C ALA A 427 -3.02 17.39 -13.85
N ALA A 428 -1.88 16.86 -14.31
CA ALA A 428 -1.63 15.43 -14.43
C ALA A 428 -0.24 15.07 -13.93
N SER A 429 -0.03 13.80 -13.60
CA SER A 429 1.29 13.33 -13.19
C SER A 429 2.23 13.19 -14.39
N ASN A 430 3.32 13.94 -14.39
CA ASN A 430 4.35 13.82 -15.43
C ASN A 430 5.44 12.85 -15.00
N VAL A 431 5.55 11.74 -15.74
CA VAL A 431 6.34 10.57 -15.37
C VAL A 431 7.34 10.27 -16.48
N ASN A 432 8.60 10.10 -16.10
CA ASN A 432 9.72 9.93 -17.03
C ASN A 432 10.30 8.51 -16.99
N VAL A 433 9.75 7.65 -16.13
CA VAL A 433 10.22 6.28 -15.90
C VAL A 433 9.18 5.28 -16.39
N ASP A 434 9.65 4.24 -17.05
CA ASP A 434 8.80 3.16 -17.54
C ASP A 434 8.38 2.21 -16.38
N PRO A 435 7.07 2.03 -16.10
CA PRO A 435 6.59 1.13 -15.04
C PRO A 435 7.04 -0.34 -15.24
N PHE A 436 7.27 -0.79 -16.47
CA PHE A 436 7.80 -2.13 -16.75
C PHE A 436 9.25 -2.27 -16.29
N ALA A 437 10.03 -1.19 -16.28
CA ALA A 437 11.36 -1.17 -15.67
C ALA A 437 11.26 -1.16 -14.14
N VAL A 438 10.36 -0.36 -13.56
CA VAL A 438 10.15 -0.26 -12.10
C VAL A 438 9.86 -1.64 -11.52
N ILE A 439 8.85 -2.36 -12.03
CA ILE A 439 8.46 -3.66 -11.48
C ILE A 439 9.59 -4.69 -11.58
N LYS A 440 10.46 -4.59 -12.60
CA LYS A 440 11.61 -5.49 -12.77
C LYS A 440 12.58 -5.35 -11.61
N HIS A 441 12.87 -4.12 -11.16
CA HIS A 441 13.70 -3.89 -9.98
C HIS A 441 13.08 -4.49 -8.72
N ILE A 442 11.78 -4.27 -8.49
CA ILE A 442 11.06 -4.83 -7.34
C ILE A 442 11.09 -6.37 -7.34
N LYS A 443 10.81 -7.00 -8.50
CA LYS A 443 10.89 -8.46 -8.70
C LYS A 443 12.27 -8.99 -8.34
N ASN A 444 13.33 -8.34 -8.80
CA ASN A 444 14.70 -8.74 -8.53
C ASN A 444 15.03 -8.69 -7.03
N THR A 445 14.59 -7.64 -6.32
CA THR A 445 14.78 -7.53 -4.87
C THR A 445 14.07 -8.63 -4.11
N ILE A 446 12.80 -8.90 -4.44
CA ILE A 446 12.05 -10.00 -3.82
C ILE A 446 12.73 -11.35 -4.09
N SER A 447 13.16 -11.61 -5.32
CA SER A 447 13.85 -12.85 -5.68
C SER A 447 15.18 -13.02 -4.93
N ARG A 448 15.97 -11.94 -4.74
CA ARG A 448 17.21 -11.98 -3.96
C ARG A 448 16.94 -12.29 -2.49
N ASN A 449 15.94 -11.67 -1.88
CA ASN A 449 15.64 -11.88 -0.47
C ASN A 449 14.96 -13.24 -0.20
N LYS A 450 14.13 -13.76 -1.12
CA LYS A 450 13.62 -15.14 -1.03
C LYS A 450 14.74 -16.18 -1.00
N LYS A 451 15.83 -15.96 -1.76
CA LYS A 451 16.99 -16.86 -1.78
C LYS A 451 17.81 -16.82 -0.49
N LYS A 452 17.88 -15.67 0.19
CA LYS A 452 18.58 -15.53 1.48
C LYS A 452 17.86 -16.22 2.65
N VAL A 453 16.55 -16.43 2.53
CA VAL A 453 15.71 -17.08 3.55
C VAL A 453 15.65 -18.61 3.38
N GLN A 454 16.16 -19.17 2.28
CA GLN A 454 16.36 -20.61 2.19
C GLN A 454 17.58 -21.03 3.04
N PRO A 455 17.47 -22.08 3.88
CA PRO A 455 18.58 -22.52 4.69
C PRO A 455 19.73 -22.98 3.79
N SER A 456 20.95 -22.52 4.12
CA SER A 456 22.19 -23.04 3.56
C SER A 456 22.21 -24.57 3.68
N PRO A 457 22.56 -25.32 2.63
CA PRO A 457 22.83 -26.74 2.78
C PRO A 457 24.24 -26.89 3.38
N HIS A 458 24.35 -26.94 4.71
CA HIS A 458 25.35 -27.73 5.46
C HIS A 458 25.33 -27.43 6.97
N GLY A 459 25.28 -28.52 7.76
CA GLY A 459 25.54 -28.61 9.21
C GLY A 459 24.28 -28.40 10.07
N ASP A 460 23.70 -29.36 10.78
CA ASP A 460 24.22 -30.62 11.30
C ASP A 460 23.12 -31.69 11.36
N ASP A 461 23.46 -32.90 10.90
CA ASP A 461 22.85 -34.14 11.35
C ASP A 461 23.16 -34.30 12.84
N VAL A 462 22.19 -34.01 13.70
CA VAL A 462 22.13 -34.59 15.05
C VAL A 462 21.04 -35.64 15.06
N LEU A 463 21.47 -36.85 14.70
CA LEU A 463 20.80 -38.11 14.95
C LEU A 463 20.35 -38.20 16.42
N ILE A 464 19.05 -38.04 16.68
CA ILE A 464 18.44 -38.59 17.89
C ILE A 464 18.30 -40.10 17.67
N ASN A 465 19.35 -40.81 18.06
CA ASN A 465 19.43 -42.26 18.09
C ASN A 465 18.57 -42.77 19.26
N HIS A 466 17.39 -43.31 18.99
CA HIS A 466 16.70 -44.18 19.93
C HIS A 466 17.47 -45.49 20.04
N LYS A 467 18.36 -45.59 21.05
CA LYS A 467 18.92 -46.87 21.46
C LYS A 467 17.91 -47.63 22.31
N LYS A 468 17.54 -48.80 21.76
CA LYS A 468 16.92 -49.94 22.41
C LYS A 468 17.60 -50.28 23.74
N GLU A 469 16.79 -50.50 24.76
CA GLU A 469 17.13 -51.43 25.83
C GLU A 469 16.77 -52.85 25.39
N GLU A 470 17.73 -53.74 25.56
CA GLU A 470 17.74 -55.18 25.30
C GLU A 470 18.18 -55.73 26.68
N VAL A 471 17.59 -56.74 27.33
CA VAL A 471 17.58 -58.17 27.00
C VAL A 471 16.92 -58.86 28.22
N LEU A 472 16.06 -59.87 28.05
CA LEU A 472 16.32 -61.23 28.56
C LEU A 472 15.27 -62.25 28.09
N GLN A 473 15.78 -63.23 27.36
CA GLN A 473 15.11 -64.46 26.94
C GLN A 473 14.95 -65.41 28.14
N ALA A 474 13.80 -66.08 28.22
CA ALA A 474 13.70 -67.44 28.76
C ALA A 474 12.75 -68.24 27.86
N THR A 475 13.23 -69.42 27.47
CA THR A 475 12.71 -70.37 26.48
C THR A 475 11.41 -71.08 26.89
N PRO A 476 10.72 -71.75 25.94
CA PRO A 476 9.32 -72.21 26.08
C PRO A 476 9.20 -73.70 26.42
N GLU A 477 8.12 -74.08 27.11
CA GLU A 477 7.59 -75.45 27.09
C GLU A 477 6.06 -75.45 26.94
N LYS A 478 5.58 -76.17 25.91
CA LYS A 478 4.18 -76.61 25.76
C LYS A 478 3.88 -77.70 26.79
N PRO A 479 2.61 -77.89 27.15
CA PRO A 479 1.94 -79.07 26.59
C PRO A 479 0.48 -78.82 26.24
N GLY A 480 -0.04 -79.61 25.30
CA GLY A 480 -1.48 -79.72 25.05
C GLY A 480 -2.12 -80.81 25.89
N ILE A 481 -3.46 -80.83 25.81
CA ILE A 481 -4.42 -81.93 26.02
C ILE A 481 -5.35 -81.79 27.25
N LYS A 482 -6.66 -81.77 26.91
CA LYS A 482 -7.89 -82.12 27.68
C LYS A 482 -8.31 -81.17 28.81
N GLN A 483 -9.58 -81.06 29.20
CA GLN A 483 -10.95 -81.31 28.69
C GLN A 483 -11.83 -80.95 29.92
N ASP A 484 -13.06 -80.48 29.68
CA ASP A 484 -14.21 -80.53 30.62
C ASP A 484 -14.30 -79.58 31.85
N SER A 485 -15.28 -78.67 31.75
CA SER A 485 -16.56 -78.71 32.50
C SER A 485 -16.94 -77.48 33.35
N LYS A 486 -18.25 -77.17 33.27
CA LYS A 486 -19.13 -76.45 34.25
C LYS A 486 -18.95 -74.94 34.39
N ASP A 487 -19.96 -74.07 34.55
CA ASP A 487 -21.43 -74.05 34.61
C ASP A 487 -21.77 -72.55 34.34
N VAL A 488 -22.67 -72.13 33.43
CA VAL A 488 -24.14 -72.01 33.50
C VAL A 488 -24.68 -71.11 34.64
N GLU A 489 -25.58 -70.19 34.24
CA GLU A 489 -26.47 -69.26 34.97
C GLU A 489 -25.95 -67.83 35.26
N ASN A 490 -26.70 -66.73 35.07
CA ASN A 490 -28.14 -66.53 34.84
C ASN A 490 -28.45 -65.08 34.36
N GLN A 491 -29.72 -64.83 34.00
CA GLN A 491 -30.44 -63.56 33.70
C GLN A 491 -30.63 -63.24 32.19
N VAL A 492 -31.74 -63.68 31.56
CA VAL A 492 -33.13 -63.11 31.59
C VAL A 492 -33.15 -61.69 30.99
N GLN A 493 -33.65 -61.50 29.76
CA GLN A 493 -35.08 -61.33 29.43
C GLN A 493 -35.30 -61.15 27.91
N GLU A 494 -36.29 -61.88 27.38
CA GLU A 494 -36.90 -61.82 26.04
C GLU A 494 -37.38 -60.39 25.70
N ALA A 495 -37.03 -59.85 24.53
CA ALA A 495 -37.66 -60.04 23.22
C ALA A 495 -39.07 -59.43 23.09
N LEU A 496 -39.09 -58.25 22.47
CA LEU A 496 -39.91 -57.94 21.30
C LEU A 496 -39.06 -57.15 20.31
#